data_AF-A0A5T7CGS1-F1
#
_entry.id   AF-A0A5T7CGS1-F1
#
_cell.length_a   1.000
_cell.length_b   1.000
_cell.length_c   1.000
_cell.angle_alpha   90.00
_cell.angle_beta   90.00
_cell.angle_gamma   90.00
#
_symmetry.space_group_name_H-M   'P 1'
#
loop_
_entity.id
_entity.type
_entity.pdbx_description
1 polymer ?
#
loop_
_entity_poly.entity_id
_entity_poly.type
_entity_poly.pdbx_seq_one_letter_code
_entity_poly.pdbx_strand_id
1 'polypeptide(L)'
;MNTIYHYCSPESFFSIIQNQRLWLSSMDHMNDYMEKKWFYSTLKKYLYKNLDANCVDQFIAHLDDNISIGTPFACCLSKSGDILSQWRAYAKDGFGVSIGFDREKLDVYDGIIGNNLDPKHRLTLSDISYMDINVIECLAERILSRYSFIKKYYMNEIISTSKFNRYDKCILELISNIIHLNTTTKNPAFKEEK
;
A
#
# COMPACT_ATOMS: atom_id res chain seq x y z
N MET A 1 13.15 -1.91 22.44
CA MET A 1 12.17 -2.99 22.21
C MET A 1 11.34 -2.61 21.00
N ASN A 2 11.39 -3.40 19.93
CA ASN A 2 10.67 -3.14 18.68
C ASN A 2 9.37 -3.99 18.65
N THR A 3 8.53 -3.80 19.65
CA THR A 3 7.28 -4.55 19.78
C THR A 3 6.17 -3.87 18.98
N ILE A 4 5.43 -4.66 18.21
CA ILE A 4 4.24 -4.23 17.48
C ILE A 4 3.02 -5.02 17.95
N TYR A 5 1.85 -4.41 17.92
CA TYR A 5 0.69 -4.89 18.65
C TYR A 5 -0.48 -5.20 17.72
N HIS A 6 -1.13 -6.34 17.92
CA HIS A 6 -2.38 -6.66 17.25
C HIS A 6 -3.54 -6.57 18.24
N TYR A 7 -4.48 -5.67 17.98
CA TYR A 7 -5.73 -5.58 18.73
C TYR A 7 -6.75 -6.53 18.12
N CYS A 8 -7.36 -7.38 18.94
CA CYS A 8 -8.38 -8.30 18.46
C CYS A 8 -9.39 -8.68 19.55
N SER A 9 -10.50 -9.28 19.14
CA SER A 9 -11.47 -9.84 20.07
C SER A 9 -10.91 -11.06 20.81
N PRO A 10 -11.53 -11.50 21.93
CA PRO A 10 -11.12 -12.73 22.62
C PRO A 10 -11.16 -13.95 21.72
N GLU A 11 -12.18 -14.06 20.87
CA GLU A 11 -12.36 -15.19 19.95
C GLU A 11 -11.23 -15.24 18.90
N SER A 12 -10.84 -14.09 18.34
CA SER A 12 -9.68 -13.98 17.45
C SER A 12 -8.38 -14.33 18.17
N PHE A 13 -8.20 -13.89 19.42
CA PHE A 13 -7.04 -14.23 20.23
C PHE A 13 -6.90 -15.74 20.43
N PHE A 14 -7.97 -16.41 20.86
CA PHE A 14 -7.97 -17.87 21.01
C PHE A 14 -7.61 -18.57 19.70
N SER A 15 -8.17 -18.13 18.57
CA SER A 15 -7.84 -18.65 17.25
C SER A 15 -6.36 -18.46 16.89
N ILE A 16 -5.78 -17.28 17.14
CA ILE A 16 -4.37 -16.99 16.86
C ILE A 16 -3.45 -17.91 17.67
N ILE A 17 -3.69 -18.04 18.97
CA ILE A 17 -2.84 -18.86 19.86
C ILE A 17 -2.98 -20.34 19.55
N GLN A 18 -4.20 -20.84 19.33
CA GLN A 18 -4.45 -22.24 19.03
C GLN A 18 -3.81 -22.68 17.70
N ASN A 19 -3.89 -21.83 16.68
CA ASN A 19 -3.39 -22.16 15.35
C ASN A 19 -1.95 -21.68 15.09
N GLN A 20 -1.41 -20.83 15.97
CA GLN A 20 -0.12 -20.17 15.82
C GLN A 20 -0.02 -19.41 14.48
N ARG A 21 -1.10 -18.73 14.10
CA ARG A 21 -1.23 -18.04 12.82
C ARG A 21 -1.88 -16.67 12.99
N LEU A 22 -1.39 -15.71 12.23
CA LEU A 22 -2.06 -14.43 12.00
C LEU A 22 -2.92 -14.52 10.76
N TRP A 23 -4.14 -14.00 10.85
CA TRP A 23 -5.07 -13.95 9.74
C TRP A 23 -4.91 -12.62 9.01
N LEU A 24 -4.81 -12.68 7.68
CA LEU A 24 -4.84 -11.49 6.86
C LEU A 24 -6.24 -11.36 6.26
N SER A 25 -6.77 -10.15 6.25
CA SER A 25 -8.07 -9.84 5.66
C SER A 25 -7.88 -9.04 4.39
N SER A 26 -8.83 -9.20 3.45
CA SER A 26 -8.87 -8.39 2.24
C SER A 26 -8.94 -6.92 2.64
N MET A 27 -8.02 -6.12 2.10
CA MET A 27 -8.02 -4.68 2.35
C MET A 27 -9.22 -3.96 1.70
N ASP A 28 -10.03 -4.64 0.88
CA ASP A 28 -11.27 -4.06 0.31
C ASP A 28 -12.43 -4.03 1.33
N HIS A 29 -12.24 -4.69 2.48
CA HIS A 29 -13.24 -4.77 3.56
C HIS A 29 -12.75 -4.09 4.84
N MET A 30 -11.76 -3.21 4.75
CA MET A 30 -11.23 -2.47 5.90
C MET A 30 -12.18 -1.36 6.36
N ASN A 31 -12.10 -1.05 7.65
CA ASN A 31 -12.93 -0.02 8.28
C ASN A 31 -12.62 1.39 7.74
N ASP A 32 -11.41 1.63 7.25
CA ASP A 32 -11.06 2.87 6.57
C ASP A 32 -11.38 2.76 5.07
N TYR A 33 -12.52 3.34 4.68
CA TYR A 33 -12.96 3.39 3.29
C TYR A 33 -12.02 4.21 2.37
N MET A 34 -11.18 5.09 2.93
CA MET A 34 -10.17 5.88 2.20
C MET A 34 -8.84 5.14 2.03
N GLU A 35 -8.64 4.04 2.76
CA GLU A 35 -7.49 3.16 2.58
C GLU A 35 -7.47 2.66 1.13
N LYS A 36 -6.31 2.73 0.45
CA LYS A 36 -6.11 2.56 -1.00
C LYS A 36 -6.70 3.61 -1.95
N LYS A 37 -7.44 4.61 -1.48
CA LYS A 37 -8.01 5.67 -2.34
C LYS A 37 -7.30 7.00 -2.17
N TRP A 38 -6.75 7.27 -0.99
CA TRP A 38 -6.16 8.55 -0.67
C TRP A 38 -4.99 8.93 -1.58
N PHE A 39 -3.97 8.06 -1.67
CA PHE A 39 -2.81 8.29 -2.54
C PHE A 39 -3.22 8.28 -4.01
N TYR A 40 -3.92 7.24 -4.45
CA TYR A 40 -4.30 7.06 -5.85
C TYR A 40 -5.15 8.22 -6.40
N SER A 41 -6.17 8.66 -5.65
CA SER A 41 -7.03 9.76 -6.09
C SER A 41 -6.29 11.10 -6.14
N THR A 42 -5.36 11.35 -5.21
CA THR A 42 -4.53 12.56 -5.19
C THR A 42 -3.54 12.55 -6.35
N LEU A 43 -2.87 11.42 -6.59
CA LEU A 43 -1.98 11.22 -7.74
C LEU A 43 -2.73 11.46 -9.06
N LYS A 44 -3.90 10.82 -9.24
CA LYS A 44 -4.72 10.96 -10.44
C LYS A 44 -5.07 12.43 -10.71
N LYS A 45 -5.53 13.17 -9.69
CA LYS A 45 -5.81 14.62 -9.81
C LYS A 45 -4.58 15.42 -10.23
N TYR A 46 -3.43 15.14 -9.63
CA TYR A 46 -2.17 15.80 -9.97
C TYR A 46 -1.77 15.53 -11.42
N LEU A 47 -1.90 14.30 -11.89
CA LEU A 47 -1.55 13.93 -13.27
C LEU A 47 -2.43 14.66 -14.30
N TYR A 48 -3.76 14.68 -14.13
CA TYR A 48 -4.65 15.41 -15.04
C TYR A 48 -4.43 16.92 -15.05
N LYS A 49 -3.92 17.49 -13.94
CA LYS A 49 -3.59 18.92 -13.86
C LYS A 49 -2.30 19.27 -14.62
N ASN A 50 -1.35 18.34 -14.71
CA ASN A 50 0.02 18.63 -15.15
C ASN A 50 0.42 17.95 -16.47
N LEU A 51 -0.38 17.00 -16.98
CA LEU A 51 -0.09 16.25 -18.20
C LEU A 51 -1.26 16.30 -19.19
N ASP A 52 -0.97 15.88 -20.42
CA ASP A 52 -1.99 15.70 -21.46
C ASP A 52 -2.99 14.60 -21.08
N ALA A 53 -4.29 14.85 -21.24
CA ALA A 53 -5.34 13.95 -20.79
C ALA A 53 -5.24 12.55 -21.43
N ASN A 54 -4.91 12.45 -22.72
CA ASN A 54 -4.79 11.14 -23.38
C ASN A 54 -3.62 10.32 -22.84
N CYS A 55 -2.50 10.98 -22.51
CA CYS A 55 -1.37 10.33 -21.86
C CYS A 55 -1.75 9.83 -20.45
N VAL A 56 -2.49 10.64 -19.69
CA VAL A 56 -2.94 10.26 -18.34
C VAL A 56 -3.91 9.09 -18.41
N ASP A 57 -4.88 9.12 -19.32
CA ASP A 57 -5.88 8.06 -19.47
C ASP A 57 -5.23 6.70 -19.75
N GLN A 58 -4.23 6.65 -20.65
CA GLN A 58 -3.52 5.40 -20.94
C GLN A 58 -2.66 4.92 -19.77
N PHE A 59 -1.98 5.83 -19.06
CA PHE A 59 -1.19 5.47 -17.88
C PHE A 59 -2.08 4.95 -16.74
N ILE A 60 -3.21 5.61 -16.52
CA ILE A 60 -4.22 5.22 -15.53
C ILE A 60 -4.85 3.88 -15.89
N ALA A 61 -5.19 3.64 -17.15
CA ALA A 61 -5.69 2.33 -17.58
C ALA A 61 -4.65 1.22 -17.30
N HIS A 62 -3.38 1.46 -17.62
CA HIS A 62 -2.31 0.48 -17.33
C HIS A 62 -2.13 0.26 -15.82
N LEU A 63 -2.26 1.31 -15.00
CA LEU A 63 -2.24 1.19 -13.53
C LEU A 63 -3.44 0.41 -13.01
N ASP A 64 -4.65 0.74 -13.46
CA ASP A 64 -5.90 0.11 -13.04
C ASP A 64 -5.90 -1.38 -13.39
N ASP A 65 -5.44 -1.75 -14.58
CA ASP A 65 -5.27 -3.15 -14.98
C ASP A 65 -4.35 -3.90 -14.00
N ASN A 66 -3.23 -3.30 -13.59
CA ASN A 66 -2.28 -3.93 -12.67
C ASN A 66 -2.76 -3.97 -11.21
N ILE A 67 -3.48 -2.93 -10.75
CA ILE A 67 -4.12 -2.92 -9.43
C ILE A 67 -5.21 -4.00 -9.36
N SER A 68 -5.92 -4.22 -10.46
CA SER A 68 -7.02 -5.19 -10.55
C SER A 68 -6.56 -6.65 -10.59
N ILE A 69 -5.27 -6.92 -10.81
CA ILE A 69 -4.70 -8.29 -10.85
C ILE A 69 -4.81 -8.98 -9.48
N GLY A 70 -4.99 -8.24 -8.38
CA GLY A 70 -5.37 -8.85 -7.11
C GLY A 70 -5.51 -7.86 -5.95
N THR A 71 -6.42 -8.19 -5.04
CA THR A 71 -6.61 -7.45 -3.80
C THR A 71 -5.51 -7.81 -2.79
N PRO A 72 -4.73 -6.83 -2.27
CA PRO A 72 -3.84 -7.08 -1.16
C PRO A 72 -4.61 -7.51 0.09
N PHE A 73 -4.04 -8.48 0.81
CA PHE A 73 -4.49 -8.89 2.13
C PHE A 73 -3.54 -8.31 3.17
N ALA A 74 -4.07 -7.86 4.30
CA ALA A 74 -3.26 -7.28 5.35
C ALA A 74 -3.73 -7.69 6.74
N CYS A 75 -2.78 -7.66 7.68
CA CYS A 75 -3.01 -7.76 9.12
C CYS A 75 -2.48 -6.46 9.73
N CYS A 76 -3.34 -5.70 10.39
CA CYS A 76 -2.96 -4.40 10.95
C CYS A 76 -2.28 -4.57 12.31
N LEU A 77 -1.15 -3.88 12.47
CA LEU A 77 -0.33 -3.88 13.66
C LEU A 77 -0.05 -2.44 14.08
N SER A 78 -0.07 -2.17 15.38
CA SER A 78 0.17 -0.86 15.96
C SER A 78 1.54 -0.78 16.64
N LYS A 79 2.12 0.42 16.70
CA LYS A 79 3.38 0.67 17.42
C LYS A 79 3.19 0.84 18.94
N SER A 80 1.95 1.00 19.40
CA SER A 80 1.59 1.06 20.82
C SER A 80 0.59 -0.03 21.16
N GLY A 81 0.73 -0.59 22.37
CA GLY A 81 -0.19 -1.59 22.93
C GLY A 81 -1.41 -0.98 23.61
N ASP A 82 -1.44 0.34 23.80
CA ASP A 82 -2.56 1.05 24.41
C ASP A 82 -2.96 2.30 23.59
N ILE A 83 -3.98 2.14 22.74
CA ILE A 83 -4.56 3.19 21.88
C ILE A 83 -6.08 3.07 21.95
N LEU A 84 -6.75 4.11 22.46
CA LEU A 84 -8.20 4.10 22.69
C LEU A 84 -9.02 3.76 21.44
N SER A 85 -8.69 4.35 20.29
CA SER A 85 -9.41 4.09 19.04
C SER A 85 -9.28 2.63 18.60
N GLN A 86 -8.12 2.01 18.81
CA GLN A 86 -7.89 0.59 18.50
C GLN A 86 -8.65 -0.34 19.45
N TRP A 87 -8.69 -0.01 20.75
CA TRP A 87 -9.51 -0.74 21.72
C TRP A 87 -10.99 -0.76 21.34
N ARG A 88 -11.51 0.40 20.93
CA ARG A 88 -12.89 0.56 20.48
C ARG A 88 -13.18 -0.21 19.20
N ALA A 89 -12.34 -0.03 18.18
CA ALA A 89 -12.59 -0.54 16.84
C ALA A 89 -12.31 -2.05 16.69
N TYR A 90 -11.25 -2.57 17.32
CA TYR A 90 -10.73 -3.92 17.02
C TYR A 90 -10.73 -4.86 18.22
N ALA A 91 -10.70 -4.34 19.45
CA ALA A 91 -10.71 -5.15 20.66
C ALA A 91 -12.09 -5.17 21.34
N LYS A 92 -13.16 -5.29 20.55
CA LYS A 92 -14.55 -5.47 21.02
C LYS A 92 -14.93 -4.45 22.10
N ASP A 93 -14.70 -3.16 21.83
CA ASP A 93 -14.95 -2.06 22.77
C ASP A 93 -14.29 -2.24 24.15
N GLY A 94 -13.02 -2.69 24.16
CA GLY A 94 -12.23 -2.89 25.37
C GLY A 94 -12.35 -4.26 26.04
N PHE A 95 -13.22 -5.15 25.54
CA PHE A 95 -13.34 -6.52 26.05
C PHE A 95 -12.34 -7.52 25.43
N GLY A 96 -11.60 -7.10 24.42
CA GLY A 96 -10.59 -7.89 23.71
C GLY A 96 -9.21 -7.78 24.33
N VAL A 97 -8.19 -7.98 23.49
CA VAL A 97 -6.78 -7.98 23.91
C VAL A 97 -5.89 -7.25 22.90
N SER A 98 -4.71 -6.86 23.37
CA SER A 98 -3.61 -6.33 22.56
C SER A 98 -2.41 -7.28 22.68
N ILE A 99 -2.08 -7.97 21.59
CA ILE A 99 -1.02 -8.98 21.55
C ILE A 99 0.27 -8.34 21.04
N GLY A 100 1.32 -8.33 21.86
CA GLY A 100 2.64 -7.85 21.45
C GLY A 100 3.46 -8.89 20.70
N PHE A 101 3.97 -8.54 19.53
CA PHE A 101 4.89 -9.32 18.72
C PHE A 101 6.25 -8.65 18.63
N ASP A 102 7.30 -9.46 18.69
CA ASP A 102 8.66 -9.02 18.41
C ASP A 102 8.83 -8.87 16.88
N ARG A 103 8.96 -7.63 16.40
CA ARG A 103 8.99 -7.31 14.97
C ARG A 103 10.09 -8.06 14.22
N GLU A 104 11.25 -8.26 14.85
CA GLU A 104 12.40 -8.90 14.22
C GLU A 104 12.20 -10.41 14.05
N LYS A 105 11.27 -11.01 14.79
CA LYS A 105 10.98 -12.45 14.74
C LYS A 105 9.90 -12.84 13.72
N LEU A 106 9.27 -11.87 13.05
CA LEU A 106 8.22 -12.17 12.06
C LEU A 106 8.76 -12.73 10.73
N ASP A 107 10.08 -12.65 10.49
CA ASP A 107 10.77 -13.21 9.30
C ASP A 107 10.03 -12.95 7.98
N VAL A 108 9.78 -11.67 7.70
CA VAL A 108 9.07 -11.19 6.52
C VAL A 108 10.00 -10.37 5.63
N TYR A 109 9.69 -10.31 4.34
CA TYR A 109 10.49 -9.58 3.37
C TYR A 109 10.45 -8.07 3.64
N ASP A 110 11.63 -7.46 3.68
CA ASP A 110 11.80 -6.01 3.76
C ASP A 110 11.91 -5.42 2.34
N GLY A 111 10.75 -5.05 1.78
CA GLY A 111 10.68 -4.50 0.43
C GLY A 111 9.28 -4.03 0.06
N ILE A 112 9.08 -3.80 -1.25
CA ILE A 112 7.81 -3.32 -1.77
C ILE A 112 6.76 -4.42 -1.83
N ILE A 113 5.51 -4.02 -1.60
CA ILE A 113 4.34 -4.89 -1.74
C ILE A 113 4.10 -5.14 -3.23
N GLY A 114 3.95 -6.40 -3.61
CA GLY A 114 3.64 -6.75 -4.99
C GLY A 114 3.61 -8.25 -5.24
N ASN A 115 3.17 -8.61 -6.45
CA ASN A 115 3.25 -9.98 -6.91
C ASN A 115 4.71 -10.34 -7.20
N ASN A 116 5.21 -11.39 -6.56
CA ASN A 116 6.55 -11.92 -6.79
C ASN A 116 6.48 -13.41 -7.11
N LEU A 117 7.37 -13.87 -8.01
CA LEU A 117 7.53 -15.29 -8.30
C LEU A 117 7.97 -16.06 -7.06
N ASP A 118 8.87 -15.48 -6.27
CA ASP A 118 9.29 -16.05 -4.99
C ASP A 118 8.21 -15.79 -3.92
N PRO A 119 7.60 -16.84 -3.34
CA PRO A 119 6.62 -16.70 -2.27
C PRO A 119 7.13 -15.92 -1.06
N LYS A 120 8.43 -15.96 -0.75
CA LYS A 120 9.01 -15.25 0.41
C LYS A 120 8.90 -13.74 0.27
N HIS A 121 8.88 -13.22 -0.96
CA HIS A 121 8.75 -11.79 -1.23
C HIS A 121 7.29 -11.33 -1.37
N ARG A 122 6.31 -12.23 -1.19
CA ARG A 122 4.88 -11.89 -1.24
C ARG A 122 4.31 -11.48 0.12
N LEU A 123 5.07 -11.66 1.21
CA LEU A 123 4.68 -11.26 2.55
C LEU A 123 5.69 -10.23 3.07
N THR A 124 5.20 -9.03 3.34
CA THR A 124 6.01 -7.88 3.78
C THR A 124 5.42 -7.28 5.04
N LEU A 125 6.28 -6.62 5.83
CA LEU A 125 5.85 -5.73 6.92
C LEU A 125 6.29 -4.31 6.59
N SER A 126 5.31 -3.43 6.40
CA SER A 126 5.55 -2.04 6.02
C SER A 126 4.96 -1.09 7.04
N ASP A 127 5.69 -0.02 7.34
CA ASP A 127 5.18 1.08 8.14
C ASP A 127 4.22 1.95 7.31
N ILE A 128 3.14 2.40 7.94
CA ILE A 128 2.19 3.31 7.31
C ILE A 128 2.76 4.73 7.30
N SER A 129 2.73 5.34 6.12
CA SER A 129 3.13 6.72 5.88
C SER A 129 1.93 7.63 5.82
N TYR A 130 1.88 8.62 6.71
CA TYR A 130 0.81 9.61 6.75
C TYR A 130 1.17 10.83 5.89
N MET A 131 0.67 10.86 4.65
CA MET A 131 1.02 11.90 3.67
C MET A 131 -0.17 12.80 3.38
N ASP A 132 -0.01 14.12 3.55
CA ASP A 132 -1.01 15.07 3.06
C ASP A 132 -0.90 15.26 1.54
N ILE A 133 -1.83 16.06 0.99
CA ILE A 133 -1.91 16.33 -0.45
C ILE A 133 -0.58 16.90 -0.98
N ASN A 134 0.02 17.86 -0.28
CA ASN A 134 1.24 18.53 -0.74
C ASN A 134 2.42 17.55 -0.84
N VAL A 135 2.55 16.64 0.13
CA VAL A 135 3.58 15.59 0.11
C VAL A 135 3.37 14.65 -1.08
N ILE A 136 2.13 14.24 -1.34
CA ILE A 136 1.81 13.36 -2.48
C ILE A 136 2.08 14.07 -3.80
N GLU A 137 1.70 15.34 -3.94
CA GLU A 137 1.96 16.14 -5.14
C GLU A 137 3.47 16.29 -5.40
N CYS A 138 4.28 16.55 -4.36
CA CYS A 138 5.73 16.61 -4.48
C CYS A 138 6.34 15.26 -4.91
N LEU A 139 5.82 14.14 -4.38
CA LEU A 139 6.24 12.81 -4.83
C LEU A 139 5.85 12.57 -6.30
N ALA A 140 4.64 12.96 -6.71
CA ALA A 140 4.19 12.86 -8.08
C ALA A 140 5.08 13.68 -9.03
N GLU A 141 5.45 14.90 -8.66
CA GLU A 141 6.40 15.73 -9.42
C GLU A 141 7.76 15.06 -9.61
N ARG A 142 8.30 14.48 -8.53
CA ARG A 142 9.57 13.74 -8.56
C ARG A 142 9.49 12.50 -9.44
N ILE A 143 8.36 11.78 -9.41
CA ILE A 143 8.07 10.66 -10.29
C ILE A 143 8.07 11.14 -11.74
N LEU A 144 7.31 12.18 -12.09
CA LEU A 144 7.26 12.70 -13.45
C LEU A 144 8.61 13.18 -13.96
N SER A 145 9.41 13.80 -13.10
CA SER A 145 10.76 14.26 -13.43
C SER A 145 11.69 13.08 -13.73
N ARG A 146 11.67 12.03 -12.89
CA ARG A 146 12.47 10.82 -13.08
C ARG A 146 12.04 10.02 -14.30
N TYR A 147 10.74 9.98 -14.57
CA TYR A 147 10.13 9.23 -15.65
C TYR A 147 9.63 10.17 -16.76
N SER A 148 10.45 11.16 -17.14
CA SER A 148 10.10 12.17 -18.16
C SER A 148 9.78 11.57 -19.54
N PHE A 149 10.14 10.32 -19.78
CA PHE A 149 9.79 9.56 -20.98
C PHE A 149 8.34 9.05 -21.00
N ILE A 150 7.60 9.04 -19.88
CA ILE A 150 6.21 8.54 -19.79
C ILE A 150 5.33 9.14 -20.89
N LYS A 151 5.42 10.45 -21.10
CA LYS A 151 4.65 11.13 -22.14
C LYS A 151 4.94 10.55 -23.52
N LYS A 152 6.21 10.45 -23.89
CA LYS A 152 6.62 9.89 -25.19
C LYS A 152 6.24 8.42 -25.32
N TYR A 153 6.32 7.66 -24.24
CA TYR A 153 5.96 6.24 -24.18
C TYR A 153 4.46 6.04 -24.48
N TYR A 154 3.58 6.72 -23.75
CA TYR A 154 2.12 6.59 -23.92
C TYR A 154 1.58 7.34 -25.15
N MET A 155 2.31 8.29 -25.71
CA MET A 155 1.95 8.92 -26.99
C MET A 155 2.45 8.13 -28.21
N ASN A 156 3.00 6.92 -28.02
CA ASN A 156 3.59 6.08 -29.07
C ASN A 156 4.71 6.80 -29.87
N GLU A 157 5.33 7.81 -29.28
CA GLU A 157 6.48 8.53 -29.86
C GLU A 157 7.79 7.75 -29.66
N ILE A 158 7.77 6.69 -28.86
CA ILE A 158 8.88 5.75 -28.69
C ILE A 158 8.64 4.54 -29.60
N ILE A 159 9.39 4.49 -30.71
CA ILE A 159 9.39 3.32 -31.60
C ILE A 159 10.22 2.21 -30.94
N SER A 160 9.57 1.14 -30.49
CA SER A 160 10.26 -0.06 -30.01
C SER A 160 10.53 -1.03 -31.15
N THR A 161 11.80 -1.40 -31.37
CA THR A 161 12.19 -2.43 -32.33
C THR A 161 12.18 -3.85 -31.73
N SER A 162 11.89 -4.01 -30.43
CA SER A 162 11.86 -5.30 -29.73
C SER A 162 10.54 -5.53 -28.98
N LYS A 163 10.18 -6.82 -28.80
CA LYS A 163 8.99 -7.28 -28.05
C LYS A 163 8.97 -6.89 -26.55
N PHE A 164 10.10 -6.42 -26.02
CA PHE A 164 10.25 -5.82 -24.68
C PHE A 164 11.34 -4.74 -24.77
N ASN A 165 10.98 -3.48 -24.52
CA ASN A 165 11.90 -2.36 -24.48
C ASN A 165 12.30 -2.06 -23.02
N ARG A 166 13.45 -1.42 -22.81
CA ARG A 166 13.91 -0.97 -21.47
C ARG A 166 12.86 -0.13 -20.74
N TYR A 167 12.02 0.59 -21.48
CA TYR A 167 10.96 1.42 -20.93
C TYR A 167 9.85 0.59 -20.28
N ASP A 168 9.52 -0.58 -20.82
CA ASP A 168 8.50 -1.48 -20.26
C ASP A 168 8.89 -1.89 -18.84
N LYS A 169 10.17 -2.25 -18.64
CA LYS A 169 10.72 -2.57 -17.31
C LYS A 169 10.60 -1.37 -16.36
N CYS A 170 10.97 -0.17 -16.80
CA CYS A 170 10.85 1.03 -15.98
C CYS A 170 9.38 1.36 -15.62
N ILE A 171 8.44 1.13 -16.54
CA ILE A 171 7.00 1.33 -16.29
C ILE A 171 6.49 0.30 -15.29
N LEU A 172 6.86 -0.99 -15.42
CA LEU A 172 6.49 -2.02 -14.45
C LEU A 172 7.03 -1.72 -13.04
N GLU A 173 8.29 -1.28 -12.94
CA GLU A 173 8.87 -0.84 -11.66
C GLU A 173 8.12 0.37 -11.09
N LEU A 174 7.74 1.34 -11.93
CA LEU A 174 6.95 2.50 -11.51
C LEU A 174 5.57 2.08 -10.98
N ILE A 175 4.86 1.22 -11.72
CA ILE A 175 3.55 0.70 -11.34
C ILE A 175 3.64 -0.03 -10.00
N SER A 176 4.63 -0.90 -9.81
CA SER A 176 4.83 -1.62 -8.55
C SER A 176 5.07 -0.68 -7.37
N ASN A 177 5.84 0.40 -7.57
CA ASN A 177 6.06 1.42 -6.54
C ASN A 177 4.78 2.20 -6.22
N ILE A 178 3.98 2.54 -7.22
CA ILE A 178 2.68 3.21 -7.03
C ILE A 178 1.72 2.31 -6.24
N ILE A 179 1.65 1.01 -6.56
CA ILE A 179 0.83 0.04 -5.82
C ILE A 179 1.27 -0.03 -4.36
N HIS A 180 2.59 -0.12 -4.12
CA HIS A 180 3.12 -0.11 -2.76
C HIS A 180 2.73 1.16 -2.01
N LEU A 181 2.98 2.35 -2.58
CA LEU A 181 2.62 3.62 -1.97
C LEU A 181 1.11 3.73 -1.72
N ASN A 182 0.29 3.23 -2.64
CA ASN A 182 -1.16 3.23 -2.48
C ASN A 182 -1.63 2.34 -1.31
N THR A 183 -0.85 1.30 -1.00
CA THR A 183 -1.15 0.35 0.07
C THR A 183 -0.61 0.82 1.42
N THR A 184 0.49 1.59 1.44
CA THR A 184 1.16 2.03 2.68
C THR A 184 0.94 3.49 3.02
N THR A 185 0.17 4.25 2.24
CA THR A 185 -0.13 5.66 2.50
C THR A 185 -1.53 5.81 3.09
N LYS A 186 -1.62 6.52 4.23
CA LYS A 186 -2.88 6.84 4.90
C LYS A 186 -3.10 8.35 5.02
N ASN A 187 -4.36 8.75 5.08
CA ASN A 187 -4.72 10.15 5.28
C ASN A 187 -4.22 10.63 6.67
N PRO A 188 -3.55 11.80 6.76
CA PRO A 188 -3.11 12.39 8.02
C PRO A 188 -4.17 12.53 9.12
N ALA A 189 -5.45 12.56 8.76
CA ALA A 189 -6.56 12.56 9.71
C ALA A 189 -6.54 11.36 10.69
N PHE A 190 -5.90 10.25 10.29
CA PHE A 190 -5.79 9.02 11.09
C PHE A 190 -4.44 8.89 11.83
N LYS A 191 -3.64 9.96 11.93
CA LYS A 191 -2.31 9.94 12.59
C LYS A 191 -2.32 9.50 14.06
N GLU A 192 -3.49 9.48 14.71
CA GLU A 192 -3.63 8.93 16.06
C GLU A 192 -3.43 7.41 16.11
N GLU A 193 -3.67 6.71 15.00
CA GLU A 193 -3.42 5.29 14.82
C GLU A 193 -1.92 5.10 14.56
N LYS A 194 -1.16 4.70 15.58
CA LYS A 194 0.30 4.54 15.47
C LYS A 194 0.72 3.13 15.15
#